data_AF-S9R5Y6-F1
#
_entry.id   AF-S9R5Y6-F1
#
_cell.length_a   1.000
_cell.length_b   1.000
_cell.length_c   1.000
_cell.angle_alpha   90.00
_cell.angle_beta   90.00
_cell.angle_gamma   90.00
#
_symmetry.space_group_name_H-M   'P 1'
#
loop_
_entity.id
_entity.type
_entity.pdbx_description
1 polymer ?
#
loop_
_entity_poly.entity_id
_entity_poly.type
_entity_poly.pdbx_seq_one_letter_code
_entity_poly.pdbx_strand_id
1 'polypeptide(L)'
;MTALTRYARLETTGLWRPDATGEAVEVAVSLGDATLVMTDFAGNPVAHWSLPAITRLNPGGQPARFAPDETGSESIEIEDDLMVSAIETVRRHVARRHPGSRRLRRGVLAGMLLLAAGLALFWAPGALRREALAVVPPARRSEIGATILGHLSRDLGAACRDQLGTEALRRLQTRLFGEGAPGQIVVLPLGPDQPVALPGDIVVLPRRIVERAAEPAVLAGHVLAARAAAGDALGHVLDAAGPFATLRLLATGSFAPGVLEAHAARLIARPRPRLRRTRWRLSFWPPGCRPAPMPATSTP
;
A
#
# COMPACT_ATOMS: atom_id res chain seq x y z
N MET A 1 -31.33 -28.54 -35.65
CA MET A 1 -32.69 -27.95 -35.67
C MET A 1 -32.84 -27.06 -34.45
N THR A 2 -32.88 -25.74 -34.63
CA THR A 2 -33.13 -24.79 -33.55
C THR A 2 -34.65 -24.59 -33.41
N ALA A 3 -35.15 -24.21 -32.23
CA ALA A 3 -36.58 -23.92 -32.02
C ALA A 3 -37.14 -22.85 -33.01
N LEU A 4 -36.24 -22.06 -33.60
CA LEU A 4 -36.51 -20.99 -34.58
C LEU A 4 -36.95 -21.51 -35.95
N THR A 5 -36.50 -22.69 -36.40
CA THR A 5 -36.86 -23.21 -37.74
C THR A 5 -38.36 -23.54 -37.86
N ARG A 6 -39.08 -23.67 -36.73
CA ARG A 6 -40.52 -23.96 -36.69
C ARG A 6 -41.40 -22.72 -36.89
N TYR A 7 -40.87 -21.50 -36.73
CA TYR A 7 -41.65 -20.26 -36.72
C TYR A 7 -41.23 -19.25 -37.78
N ALA A 8 -40.37 -19.62 -38.73
CA ALA A 8 -39.73 -18.74 -39.72
C ALA A 8 -40.68 -18.04 -40.72
N ARG A 9 -41.99 -18.08 -40.48
CA ARG A 9 -43.02 -17.45 -41.32
C ARG A 9 -44.33 -17.21 -40.55
N LEU A 10 -44.24 -17.02 -39.24
CA LEU A 10 -45.41 -16.77 -38.42
C LEU A 10 -45.84 -15.31 -38.60
N GLU A 11 -47.08 -15.11 -39.04
CA GLU A 11 -47.69 -13.81 -39.28
C GLU A 11 -49.05 -13.77 -38.61
N THR A 12 -49.38 -12.65 -37.98
CA THR A 12 -50.70 -12.38 -37.38
C THR A 12 -51.06 -10.91 -37.62
N THR A 13 -52.29 -10.51 -37.34
CA THR A 13 -52.62 -9.10 -37.14
C THR A 13 -52.44 -8.72 -35.67
N GLY A 14 -52.24 -7.43 -35.43
CA GLY A 14 -52.21 -6.84 -34.10
C GLY A 14 -52.57 -5.37 -34.13
N LEU A 15 -52.96 -4.83 -32.97
CA LEU A 15 -53.28 -3.42 -32.80
C LEU A 15 -52.05 -2.68 -32.27
N TRP A 16 -51.44 -1.90 -33.14
CA TRP A 16 -50.22 -1.15 -32.87
C TRP A 16 -50.52 0.29 -32.46
N ARG A 17 -49.88 0.77 -31.39
CA ARG A 17 -49.90 2.16 -30.97
C ARG A 17 -48.48 2.74 -31.07
N PRO A 18 -48.26 3.75 -31.93
CA PRO A 18 -46.96 4.39 -32.11
C PRO A 18 -46.51 5.21 -30.90
N ASP A 19 -47.48 5.74 -30.14
CA ASP A 19 -47.24 6.50 -28.92
C ASP A 19 -48.26 6.10 -27.83
N ALA A 20 -47.94 6.39 -26.57
CA ALA A 20 -48.76 5.99 -25.41
C ALA A 20 -50.20 6.56 -25.41
N THR A 21 -50.47 7.59 -26.21
CA THR A 21 -51.77 8.28 -26.32
C THR A 21 -52.41 8.17 -27.70
N GLY A 22 -51.72 7.54 -28.65
CA GLY A 22 -52.08 7.48 -30.05
C GLY A 22 -53.20 6.51 -30.33
N GLU A 23 -53.85 6.69 -31.47
CA GLU A 23 -54.86 5.76 -31.97
C GLU A 23 -54.20 4.41 -32.31
N ALA A 24 -54.89 3.32 -31.99
CA ALA A 24 -54.42 1.99 -32.33
C ALA A 24 -54.71 1.71 -33.80
N VAL A 25 -53.66 1.39 -34.55
CA VAL A 25 -53.72 1.05 -35.97
C VAL A 25 -53.55 -0.46 -36.12
N GLU A 26 -54.41 -1.09 -36.89
CA GLU A 26 -54.27 -2.50 -37.20
C GLU A 26 -53.11 -2.70 -38.19
N VAL A 27 -52.18 -3.59 -37.83
CA VAL A 27 -50.96 -3.89 -38.60
C VAL A 27 -50.79 -5.39 -38.75
N ALA A 28 -50.13 -5.81 -39.82
CA ALA A 28 -49.61 -7.18 -39.92
C ALA A 28 -48.29 -7.28 -39.13
N VAL A 29 -48.16 -8.33 -38.34
CA VAL A 29 -47.02 -8.58 -37.47
C VAL A 29 -46.34 -9.86 -37.94
N SER A 30 -45.07 -9.76 -38.31
CA SER A 30 -44.24 -10.89 -38.76
C SER A 30 -43.12 -11.16 -37.77
N LEU A 31 -42.95 -12.43 -37.41
CA LEU A 31 -41.89 -12.90 -36.52
C LEU A 31 -40.71 -13.47 -37.31
N GLY A 32 -39.57 -12.80 -37.24
CA GLY A 32 -38.30 -13.27 -37.81
C GLY A 32 -37.42 -14.02 -36.80
N ASP A 33 -36.14 -14.22 -37.14
CA ASP A 33 -35.19 -14.97 -36.31
C ASP A 33 -34.87 -14.29 -34.96
N ALA A 34 -34.86 -12.96 -34.94
CA ALA A 34 -34.56 -12.16 -33.74
C ALA A 34 -35.35 -10.84 -33.71
N THR A 35 -36.32 -10.68 -34.60
CA THR A 35 -36.98 -9.41 -34.87
C THR A 35 -38.48 -9.61 -34.98
N LEU A 36 -39.22 -8.58 -34.57
CA LEU A 36 -40.65 -8.45 -34.77
C LEU A 36 -40.84 -7.27 -35.73
N VAL A 37 -41.39 -7.52 -36.91
CA VAL A 37 -41.64 -6.50 -37.93
C VAL A 37 -43.13 -6.24 -38.00
N MET A 38 -43.53 -4.98 -38.01
CA MET A 38 -44.91 -4.56 -38.18
C MET A 38 -45.03 -3.85 -39.52
N THR A 39 -46.01 -4.24 -40.32
CA THR A 39 -46.26 -3.68 -41.66
C THR A 39 -47.71 -3.22 -41.78
N ASP A 40 -47.92 -2.12 -42.51
CA ASP A 40 -49.26 -1.73 -42.92
C ASP A 40 -49.84 -2.71 -43.96
N PHE A 41 -51.12 -2.57 -44.30
CA PHE A 41 -51.78 -3.41 -45.31
C PHE A 41 -51.35 -3.11 -46.76
N ALA A 42 -50.60 -2.03 -46.99
CA ALA A 42 -49.94 -1.74 -48.26
C ALA A 42 -48.56 -2.42 -48.37
N GLY A 43 -48.11 -3.10 -47.31
CA GLY A 43 -46.83 -3.81 -47.23
C GLY A 43 -45.64 -2.95 -46.79
N ASN A 44 -45.85 -1.72 -46.34
CA ASN A 44 -44.78 -0.86 -45.84
C ASN A 44 -44.49 -1.17 -44.37
N PRO A 45 -43.22 -1.33 -43.96
CA PRO A 45 -42.86 -1.51 -42.55
C PRO A 45 -43.09 -0.22 -41.76
N VAL A 46 -43.88 -0.31 -40.69
CA VAL A 46 -44.21 0.81 -39.79
C VAL A 46 -43.38 0.78 -38.50
N ALA A 47 -43.00 -0.41 -38.03
CA ALA A 47 -42.14 -0.56 -36.86
C ALA A 47 -41.28 -1.83 -36.96
N HIS A 48 -40.12 -1.80 -36.29
CA HIS A 48 -39.18 -2.90 -36.25
C HIS A 48 -38.55 -3.02 -34.86
N TRP A 49 -38.85 -4.11 -34.16
CA TRP A 49 -38.39 -4.34 -32.80
C TRP A 49 -37.44 -5.52 -32.71
N SER A 50 -36.47 -5.40 -31.81
CA SER A 50 -35.56 -6.49 -31.42
C SER A 50 -36.26 -7.35 -30.37
N LEU A 51 -36.55 -8.63 -30.65
CA LEU A 51 -37.20 -9.57 -29.72
C LEU A 51 -36.56 -9.62 -28.31
N PRO A 52 -35.22 -9.53 -28.15
CA PRO A 52 -34.56 -9.44 -26.85
C PRO A 52 -34.97 -8.23 -26.00
N ALA A 53 -35.36 -7.12 -26.62
CA ALA A 53 -35.71 -5.87 -25.94
C ALA A 53 -37.21 -5.77 -25.62
N ILE A 54 -38.04 -6.61 -26.24
CA ILE A 54 -39.49 -6.58 -26.03
C ILE A 54 -39.86 -7.00 -24.61
N THR A 55 -40.81 -6.29 -24.01
CA THR A 55 -41.37 -6.56 -22.69
C THR A 55 -42.88 -6.79 -22.78
N ARG A 56 -43.39 -7.78 -22.05
CA ARG A 56 -44.83 -8.04 -21.88
C ARG A 56 -45.34 -7.09 -20.80
N LEU A 57 -46.26 -6.17 -21.16
CA LEU A 57 -46.79 -5.17 -20.24
C LEU A 57 -47.95 -5.69 -19.38
N ASN A 58 -48.67 -6.72 -19.85
CA ASN A 58 -49.80 -7.35 -19.14
C ASN A 58 -49.63 -8.89 -19.05
N PRO A 59 -48.74 -9.42 -18.19
CA PRO A 59 -48.57 -10.86 -18.02
C PRO A 59 -49.90 -11.54 -17.63
N GLY A 60 -50.32 -12.53 -18.41
CA GLY A 60 -51.59 -13.25 -18.20
C GLY A 60 -52.85 -12.54 -18.71
N GLY A 61 -52.74 -11.32 -19.25
CA GLY A 61 -53.84 -10.61 -19.90
C GLY A 61 -53.97 -10.93 -21.39
N GLN A 62 -55.21 -10.94 -21.90
CA GLN A 62 -55.57 -11.07 -23.31
C GLN A 62 -56.38 -9.83 -23.72
N PRO A 63 -56.09 -9.17 -24.86
CA PRO A 63 -54.97 -9.43 -25.78
C PRO A 63 -53.59 -9.20 -25.13
N ALA A 64 -52.57 -9.89 -25.62
CA ALA A 64 -51.21 -9.76 -25.13
C ALA A 64 -50.60 -8.43 -25.59
N ARG A 65 -50.23 -7.57 -24.63
CA ARG A 65 -49.60 -6.28 -24.89
C ARG A 65 -48.09 -6.37 -24.73
N PHE A 66 -47.37 -6.02 -25.78
CA PHE A 66 -45.91 -5.95 -25.83
C PHE A 66 -45.43 -4.54 -26.14
N ALA A 67 -44.22 -4.20 -25.70
CA ALA A 67 -43.55 -2.93 -25.96
C ALA A 67 -42.04 -3.13 -26.11
N PRO A 68 -41.31 -2.24 -26.81
CA PRO A 68 -39.85 -2.32 -26.96
C PRO A 68 -39.08 -1.85 -25.71
N ASP A 69 -39.79 -1.34 -24.70
CA ASP A 69 -39.26 -0.80 -23.46
C ASP A 69 -40.26 -1.02 -22.29
N GLU A 70 -39.82 -0.75 -21.06
CA GLU A 70 -40.67 -0.94 -19.85
C GLU A 70 -41.69 0.18 -19.62
N THR A 71 -41.50 1.35 -20.25
CA THR A 71 -42.39 2.51 -20.13
C THR A 71 -43.58 2.44 -21.08
N GLY A 72 -43.54 1.55 -22.09
CA GLY A 72 -44.62 1.36 -23.04
C GLY A 72 -44.77 2.55 -23.99
N SER A 73 -43.64 3.16 -24.38
CA SER A 73 -43.63 4.31 -25.29
C SER A 73 -44.30 4.00 -26.63
N GLU A 74 -44.19 2.75 -27.06
CA GLU A 74 -44.84 2.15 -28.22
C GLU A 74 -45.42 0.79 -27.77
N SER A 75 -46.56 0.37 -28.31
CA SER A 75 -47.15 -0.93 -27.91
C SER A 75 -47.86 -1.67 -29.04
N ILE A 76 -47.88 -3.00 -28.96
CA ILE A 76 -48.63 -3.88 -29.86
C ILE A 76 -49.48 -4.82 -29.02
N GLU A 77 -50.75 -4.93 -29.38
CA GLU A 77 -51.70 -5.90 -28.82
C GLU A 77 -51.90 -7.05 -29.82
N ILE A 78 -51.68 -8.28 -29.37
CA ILE A 78 -51.75 -9.49 -30.19
C ILE A 78 -52.70 -10.49 -29.51
N GLU A 79 -53.70 -10.97 -30.25
CA GLU A 79 -54.66 -11.97 -29.77
C GLU A 79 -54.25 -13.41 -30.10
N ASP A 80 -53.43 -13.60 -31.13
CA ASP A 80 -52.99 -14.93 -31.57
C ASP A 80 -52.09 -15.61 -30.52
N ASP A 81 -52.63 -16.65 -29.87
CA ASP A 81 -51.93 -17.43 -28.85
C ASP A 81 -50.65 -18.11 -29.37
N LEU A 82 -50.61 -18.50 -30.64
CA LEU A 82 -49.42 -19.10 -31.26
C LEU A 82 -48.33 -18.04 -31.42
N MET A 83 -48.65 -16.83 -31.89
CA MET A 83 -47.72 -15.70 -31.96
C MET A 83 -47.21 -15.30 -30.58
N VAL A 84 -48.11 -15.16 -29.62
CA VAL A 84 -47.77 -14.84 -28.22
C VAL A 84 -46.81 -15.87 -27.65
N SER A 85 -47.10 -17.16 -27.83
CA SER A 85 -46.24 -18.24 -27.33
C SER A 85 -44.86 -18.26 -28.00
N ALA A 86 -44.79 -17.91 -29.29
CA ALA A 86 -43.54 -17.84 -30.05
C ALA A 86 -42.66 -16.70 -29.54
N ILE A 87 -43.21 -15.48 -29.39
CA ILE A 87 -42.52 -14.31 -28.82
C ILE A 87 -41.98 -14.65 -27.43
N GLU A 88 -42.80 -15.24 -26.55
CA GLU A 88 -42.37 -15.60 -25.20
C GLU A 88 -41.30 -16.72 -25.17
N THR A 89 -41.34 -17.65 -26.13
CA THR A 89 -40.35 -18.71 -26.24
C THR A 89 -38.99 -18.18 -26.68
N VAL A 90 -38.97 -17.27 -27.66
CA VAL A 90 -37.74 -16.61 -28.13
C VAL A 90 -37.17 -15.71 -27.04
N ARG A 91 -38.00 -14.90 -26.37
CA ARG A 91 -37.59 -14.07 -25.22
C ARG A 91 -36.92 -14.90 -24.12
N ARG A 92 -37.53 -16.03 -23.75
CA ARG A 92 -36.95 -16.95 -22.74
C ARG A 92 -35.62 -17.54 -23.18
N HIS A 93 -35.45 -17.86 -24.47
CA HIS A 93 -34.19 -18.38 -25.00
C HIS A 93 -33.08 -17.32 -25.00
N VAL A 94 -33.39 -16.07 -25.34
CA VAL A 94 -32.40 -14.98 -25.34
C VAL A 94 -32.04 -14.54 -23.92
N ALA A 95 -33.03 -14.42 -23.02
CA ALA A 95 -32.79 -14.07 -21.63
C ALA A 95 -31.83 -15.06 -20.93
N ARG A 96 -31.91 -16.36 -21.27
CA ARG A 96 -31.01 -17.39 -20.75
C ARG A 96 -29.55 -17.26 -21.20
N ARG A 97 -29.27 -16.51 -22.28
CA ARG A 97 -27.89 -16.25 -22.76
C ARG A 97 -27.22 -15.06 -22.07
N HIS A 98 -27.97 -14.27 -21.29
CA HIS A 98 -27.46 -13.12 -20.54
C HIS A 98 -27.49 -13.28 -19.00
N PRO A 99 -27.02 -14.39 -18.40
CA PRO A 99 -26.72 -14.36 -16.98
C PRO A 99 -25.46 -13.50 -16.81
N GLY A 100 -25.65 -12.19 -16.66
CA GLY A 100 -24.57 -11.27 -16.31
C GLY A 100 -23.88 -11.84 -15.08
N SER A 101 -22.63 -12.31 -15.25
CA SER A 101 -21.87 -13.03 -14.23
C SER A 101 -21.41 -12.07 -13.13
N ARG A 102 -22.38 -11.56 -12.37
CA ARG A 102 -22.21 -10.59 -11.29
C ARG A 102 -21.33 -11.16 -10.19
N ARG A 103 -21.30 -12.50 -10.04
CA ARG A 103 -20.40 -13.21 -9.10
C ARG A 103 -18.96 -13.24 -9.59
N LEU A 104 -18.70 -13.51 -10.87
CA LEU A 104 -17.34 -13.46 -11.42
C LEU A 104 -16.79 -12.04 -11.38
N ARG A 105 -17.60 -11.04 -11.76
CA ARG A 105 -17.18 -9.63 -11.71
C ARG A 105 -16.81 -9.19 -10.28
N ARG A 106 -17.59 -9.59 -9.27
CA ARG A 106 -17.26 -9.34 -7.85
C ARG A 106 -16.01 -10.09 -7.41
N GLY A 107 -15.84 -11.35 -7.83
CA GLY A 107 -14.66 -12.15 -7.52
C GLY A 107 -13.38 -11.55 -8.09
N VAL A 108 -13.40 -11.11 -9.35
CA VAL A 108 -12.25 -10.44 -10.00
C VAL A 108 -11.93 -9.12 -9.31
N LEU A 109 -12.93 -8.28 -9.03
CA LEU A 109 -12.73 -7.03 -8.30
C LEU A 109 -12.14 -7.26 -6.91
N ALA A 110 -12.68 -8.22 -6.15
CA ALA A 110 -12.16 -8.58 -4.83
C ALA A 110 -10.72 -9.11 -4.92
N GLY A 111 -10.42 -9.96 -5.90
CA GLY A 111 -9.07 -10.47 -6.16
C GLY A 111 -8.08 -9.35 -6.48
N MET A 112 -8.45 -8.41 -7.34
CA MET A 112 -7.63 -7.23 -7.64
C MET A 112 -7.40 -6.36 -6.41
N LEU A 113 -8.43 -6.14 -5.59
CA LEU A 113 -8.32 -5.35 -4.36
C LEU A 113 -7.38 -6.01 -3.35
N LEU A 114 -7.51 -7.32 -3.17
CA LEU A 114 -6.64 -8.10 -2.28
C LEU A 114 -5.19 -8.11 -2.79
N LEU A 115 -4.99 -8.24 -4.10
CA LEU A 115 -3.66 -8.17 -4.69
C LEU A 115 -3.02 -6.80 -4.48
N ALA A 116 -3.77 -5.72 -4.74
CA ALA A 116 -3.30 -4.36 -4.53
C ALA A 116 -2.99 -4.08 -3.05
N ALA A 117 -3.86 -4.52 -2.13
CA ALA A 117 -3.62 -4.41 -0.69
C ALA A 117 -2.37 -5.19 -0.25
N GLY A 118 -2.21 -6.42 -0.76
CA GLY A 118 -1.01 -7.22 -0.51
C GLY A 118 0.25 -6.50 -1.00
N LEU A 119 0.23 -5.99 -2.25
CA LEU A 119 1.38 -5.27 -2.79
C LEU A 119 1.71 -4.02 -1.97
N ALA A 120 0.69 -3.26 -1.53
CA ALA A 120 0.88 -2.11 -0.66
C ALA A 120 1.49 -2.49 0.70
N LEU A 121 1.00 -3.56 1.34
CA LEU A 121 1.47 -4.00 2.65
C LEU A 121 2.89 -4.57 2.61
N PHE A 122 3.24 -5.32 1.57
CA PHE A 122 4.55 -5.99 1.47
C PHE A 122 5.63 -5.12 0.83
N TRP A 123 5.28 -4.23 -0.12
CA TRP A 123 6.28 -3.46 -0.88
C TRP A 123 6.41 -2.01 -0.43
N ALA A 124 5.32 -1.34 -0.07
CA ALA A 124 5.35 0.09 0.27
C ALA A 124 6.26 0.43 1.47
N PRO A 125 6.34 -0.35 2.56
CA PRO A 125 7.21 -0.03 3.69
C PRO A 125 8.69 0.06 3.27
N GLY A 126 9.14 -0.87 2.44
CA GLY A 126 10.51 -0.89 1.93
C GLY A 126 10.80 0.29 0.98
N ALA A 127 9.82 0.65 0.14
CA ALA A 127 9.94 1.80 -0.77
C ALA A 127 9.99 3.14 -0.01
N LEU A 128 9.08 3.34 0.94
CA LEU A 128 9.02 4.55 1.79
C LEU A 128 10.32 4.76 2.56
N ARG A 129 10.89 3.69 3.11
CA ARG A 129 12.18 3.74 3.82
C ARG A 129 13.30 4.20 2.91
N ARG A 130 13.43 3.62 1.71
CA ARG A 130 14.48 4.00 0.75
C ARG A 130 14.35 5.46 0.35
N GLU A 131 13.12 5.92 0.09
CA GLU A 131 12.87 7.31 -0.28
C GLU A 131 13.22 8.28 0.85
N ALA A 132 12.81 7.97 2.10
CA ALA A 132 13.18 8.76 3.26
C ALA A 132 14.70 8.84 3.45
N LEU A 133 15.43 7.75 3.22
CA LEU A 133 16.90 7.78 3.30
C LEU A 133 17.54 8.59 2.18
N ALA A 134 16.95 8.62 0.98
CA ALA A 134 17.48 9.40 -0.14
C ALA A 134 17.21 10.91 0.02
N VAL A 135 16.02 11.28 0.50
CA VAL A 135 15.54 12.67 0.48
C VAL A 135 15.89 13.44 1.75
N VAL A 136 15.99 12.79 2.92
CA VAL A 136 16.20 13.50 4.20
C VAL A 136 17.61 14.13 4.24
N PRO A 137 17.71 15.48 4.24
CA PRO A 137 18.99 16.18 4.22
C PRO A 137 19.82 15.93 5.49
N PRO A 138 21.16 16.09 5.44
CA PRO A 138 22.03 15.87 6.60
C PRO A 138 21.66 16.76 7.80
N ALA A 139 21.22 18.00 7.57
CA ALA A 139 20.74 18.89 8.62
C ALA A 139 19.52 18.33 9.37
N ARG A 140 18.57 17.70 8.66
CA ARG A 140 17.43 17.05 9.31
C ARG A 140 17.85 15.82 10.10
N ARG A 141 18.87 15.09 9.63
CA ARG A 141 19.42 13.94 10.37
C ARG A 141 20.06 14.37 11.68
N SER A 142 20.80 15.48 11.70
CA SER A 142 21.39 16.01 12.93
C SER A 142 20.36 16.55 13.89
N GLU A 143 19.30 17.20 13.42
CA GLU A 143 18.17 17.60 14.27
C GLU A 143 17.50 16.38 14.94
N ILE A 144 17.17 15.34 14.16
CA ILE A 144 16.58 14.10 14.69
C ILE A 144 17.50 13.48 15.74
N GLY A 145 18.81 13.39 15.45
CA GLY A 145 19.81 12.89 16.40
C GLY A 145 19.89 13.71 17.68
N ALA A 146 19.86 15.04 17.57
CA ALA A 146 19.87 15.95 18.72
C ALA A 146 18.60 15.80 19.58
N THR A 147 17.43 15.61 18.96
CA THR A 147 16.19 15.34 19.71
C THR A 147 16.28 14.01 20.47
N ILE A 148 16.78 12.94 19.83
CA ILE A 148 16.99 11.65 20.50
C ILE A 148 17.99 11.79 21.66
N LEU A 149 19.09 12.52 21.44
CA LEU A 149 20.08 12.80 22.49
C LEU A 149 19.46 13.56 23.67
N GLY A 150 18.56 14.51 23.40
CA GLY A 150 17.78 15.22 24.41
C GLY A 150 17.01 14.25 25.32
N HIS A 151 16.24 13.32 24.74
CA HIS A 151 15.54 12.27 25.49
C HIS A 151 16.51 11.36 26.27
N LEU A 152 17.61 10.93 25.66
CA LEU A 152 18.62 10.13 26.36
C LEU A 152 19.23 10.90 27.55
N SER A 153 19.52 12.19 27.40
CA SER A 153 20.10 13.00 28.47
C SER A 153 19.14 13.24 29.63
N ARG A 154 17.82 13.19 29.38
CA ARG A 154 16.79 13.30 30.41
C ARG A 154 16.83 12.11 31.37
N ASP A 155 17.02 10.90 30.82
CA ASP A 155 16.94 9.65 31.58
C ASP A 155 18.32 9.18 32.08
N LEU A 156 19.39 9.45 31.33
CA LEU A 156 20.75 8.97 31.59
C LEU A 156 21.69 10.05 32.16
N GLY A 157 21.15 11.24 32.44
CA GLY A 157 21.87 12.41 32.93
C GLY A 157 22.38 13.34 31.83
N ALA A 158 22.53 14.63 32.18
CA ALA A 158 22.98 15.66 31.26
C ALA A 158 24.37 15.34 30.69
N ALA A 159 24.58 15.68 29.41
CA ALA A 159 25.87 15.49 28.76
C ALA A 159 27.01 16.18 29.51
N CYS A 160 28.15 15.49 29.62
CA CYS A 160 29.36 16.07 30.19
C CYS A 160 29.84 17.23 29.31
N ARG A 161 30.02 18.41 29.90
CA ARG A 161 30.36 19.67 29.19
C ARG A 161 31.66 20.30 29.68
N ASP A 162 32.54 19.51 30.29
CA ASP A 162 33.87 20.00 30.65
C ASP A 162 34.63 20.48 29.39
N GLN A 163 35.27 21.64 29.49
CA GLN A 163 35.89 22.30 28.33
C GLN A 163 37.09 21.50 27.78
N LEU A 164 37.91 20.92 28.66
CA LEU A 164 39.04 20.10 28.24
C LEU A 164 38.56 18.77 27.65
N GLY A 165 37.53 18.17 28.26
CA GLY A 165 36.91 16.95 27.76
C GLY A 165 36.31 17.11 26.36
N THR A 166 35.54 18.17 26.13
CA THR A 166 34.90 18.43 24.83
C THR A 166 35.93 18.70 23.73
N GLU A 167 36.98 19.45 24.03
CA GLU A 167 38.09 19.68 23.10
C GLU A 167 38.87 18.39 22.78
N ALA A 168 39.13 17.54 23.78
CA ALA A 168 39.77 16.24 23.56
C ALA A 168 38.92 15.32 22.66
N LEU A 169 37.61 15.28 22.88
CA LEU A 169 36.67 14.51 22.05
C LEU A 169 36.60 15.04 20.62
N ARG A 170 36.64 16.36 20.42
CA ARG A 170 36.70 16.99 19.10
C ARG A 170 37.97 16.59 18.35
N ARG A 171 39.14 16.65 19.01
CA ARG A 171 40.42 16.18 18.43
C ARG A 171 40.38 14.71 18.07
N LEU A 172 39.77 13.88 18.92
CA LEU A 172 39.58 12.45 18.63
C LEU A 172 38.70 12.25 17.38
N GLN A 173 37.56 12.94 17.29
CA GLN A 173 36.68 12.89 16.13
C GLN A 173 37.43 13.30 14.85
N THR A 174 38.15 14.42 14.87
CA THR A 174 38.93 14.89 13.73
C THR A 174 39.98 13.88 13.28
N ARG A 175 40.66 13.21 14.22
CA ARG A 175 41.62 12.14 13.88
C ARG A 175 40.96 10.89 13.30
N LEU A 176 39.74 10.56 13.74
CA LEU A 176 39.02 9.37 13.29
C LEU A 176 38.36 9.56 11.92
N PHE A 177 37.82 10.75 11.65
CA PHE A 177 36.94 10.97 10.51
C PHE A 177 37.41 12.09 9.56
N GLY A 178 38.47 12.82 9.92
CA GLY A 178 38.99 13.95 9.14
C GLY A 178 38.48 15.31 9.63
N GLU A 179 39.08 16.37 9.09
CA GLU A 179 38.61 17.74 9.32
C GLU A 179 37.26 17.98 8.62
N GLY A 180 36.33 18.65 9.31
CA GLY A 180 35.00 18.94 8.78
C GLY A 180 34.04 17.74 8.75
N ALA A 181 34.44 16.58 9.29
CA ALA A 181 33.54 15.44 9.40
C ALA A 181 32.29 15.81 10.23
N PRO A 182 31.07 15.52 9.73
CA PRO A 182 29.85 15.85 10.46
C PRO A 182 29.72 15.05 11.76
N GLY A 183 28.91 15.58 12.68
CA GLY A 183 28.57 14.93 13.93
C GLY A 183 29.44 15.35 15.12
N GLN A 184 29.37 14.57 16.19
CA GLN A 184 30.08 14.84 17.44
C GLN A 184 30.12 13.60 18.33
N ILE A 185 31.09 13.58 19.25
CA ILE A 185 31.18 12.55 20.28
C ILE A 185 30.69 13.15 21.59
N VAL A 186 29.68 12.53 22.20
CA VAL A 186 29.02 13.01 23.42
C VAL A 186 29.15 11.97 24.52
N VAL A 187 29.50 12.41 25.73
CA VAL A 187 29.60 11.55 26.91
C VAL A 187 28.42 11.82 27.85
N LEU A 188 27.72 10.75 28.24
CA LEU A 188 26.67 10.80 29.26
C LEU A 188 27.14 10.13 30.57
N PRO A 189 26.77 10.65 31.75
CA PRO A 189 27.20 10.13 33.05
C PRO A 189 26.85 8.65 33.26
N LEU A 190 25.56 8.30 33.16
CA LEU A 190 25.16 6.89 33.17
C LEU A 190 25.41 6.29 31.78
N GLY A 191 24.90 6.97 30.76
CA GLY A 191 24.98 6.58 29.35
C GLY A 191 24.39 5.20 29.03
N PRO A 192 24.18 4.91 27.74
CA PRO A 192 23.66 3.63 27.30
C PRO A 192 24.62 2.50 27.65
N ASP A 193 24.12 1.27 27.65
CA ASP A 193 24.87 0.12 28.14
C ASP A 193 26.13 -0.18 27.30
N GLN A 194 26.07 0.20 26.03
CA GLN A 194 27.19 0.26 25.07
C GLN A 194 27.15 1.60 24.33
N PRO A 195 28.26 2.03 23.71
CA PRO A 195 28.24 3.19 22.84
C PRO A 195 27.24 3.02 21.70
N VAL A 196 26.48 4.06 21.39
CA VAL A 196 25.48 4.06 20.32
C VAL A 196 25.70 5.23 19.39
N ALA A 197 25.51 5.04 18.09
CA ALA A 197 25.51 6.11 17.12
C ALA A 197 24.06 6.49 16.77
N LEU A 198 23.78 7.79 16.76
CA LEU A 198 22.50 8.39 16.43
C LEU A 198 22.57 9.04 15.03
N PRO A 199 21.42 9.35 14.41
CA PRO A 199 21.37 10.14 13.18
C PRO A 199 22.17 11.45 13.28
N GLY A 200 22.78 11.87 12.18
CA GLY A 200 23.64 13.05 12.15
C GLY A 200 25.00 12.83 12.82
N ASP A 201 25.48 11.58 12.84
CA ASP A 201 26.84 11.22 13.23
C ASP A 201 27.19 11.54 14.69
N ILE A 202 26.18 11.52 15.55
CA ILE A 202 26.35 11.73 16.99
C ILE A 202 26.64 10.38 17.65
N VAL A 203 27.81 10.22 18.25
CA VAL A 203 28.16 9.00 19.00
C VAL A 203 28.06 9.28 20.49
N VAL A 204 27.21 8.52 21.18
CA VAL A 204 26.98 8.65 22.61
C VAL A 204 27.75 7.57 23.35
N LEU A 205 28.61 7.98 24.28
CA LEU A 205 29.38 7.09 25.13
C LEU A 205 28.99 7.23 26.62
N PRO A 206 28.96 6.13 27.36
CA PRO A 206 28.87 6.18 28.81
C PRO A 206 30.23 6.57 29.41
N ARG A 207 30.22 7.42 30.45
CA ARG A 207 31.41 7.88 31.18
C ARG A 207 32.35 6.74 31.59
N ARG A 208 31.78 5.61 32.04
CA ARG A 208 32.54 4.43 32.46
C ARG A 208 33.46 3.83 31.39
N ILE A 209 33.15 4.01 30.10
CA ILE A 209 34.01 3.54 29.01
C ILE A 209 35.21 4.46 28.84
N VAL A 210 35.02 5.76 29.02
CA VAL A 210 36.10 6.75 29.00
C VAL A 210 37.06 6.52 30.17
N GLU A 211 36.52 6.34 31.38
CA GLU A 211 37.33 6.18 32.59
C GLU A 211 38.11 4.85 32.67
N ARG A 212 37.60 3.79 32.04
CA ARG A 212 38.26 2.48 32.02
C ARG A 212 39.17 2.28 30.81
N ALA A 213 39.16 3.19 29.85
CA ALA A 213 40.01 3.08 28.68
C ALA A 213 41.47 3.29 29.11
N ALA A 214 42.27 2.23 29.02
CA ALA A 214 43.71 2.30 29.32
C ALA A 214 44.45 3.20 28.32
N GLU A 215 44.00 3.23 27.06
CA GLU A 215 44.61 4.02 25.98
C GLU A 215 43.54 4.67 25.10
N PRO A 216 43.84 5.82 24.45
CA PRO A 216 42.92 6.48 23.53
C PRO A 216 42.48 5.60 22.36
N ALA A 217 43.31 4.64 21.95
CA ALA A 217 43.00 3.69 20.89
C ALA A 217 41.79 2.78 21.22
N VAL A 218 41.61 2.45 22.50
CA VAL A 218 40.47 1.65 22.98
C VAL A 218 39.17 2.44 22.83
N LEU A 219 39.20 3.72 23.21
CA LEU A 219 38.06 4.62 23.07
C LEU A 219 37.70 4.84 21.59
N ALA A 220 38.71 5.06 20.74
CA ALA A 220 38.56 5.11 19.29
C ALA A 220 37.89 3.85 18.72
N GLY A 221 38.33 2.68 19.14
CA GLY A 221 37.74 1.39 18.74
C GLY A 221 36.25 1.30 19.10
N HIS A 222 35.87 1.76 20.30
CA HIS A 222 34.46 1.82 20.71
C HIS A 222 33.63 2.76 19.83
N VAL A 223 34.16 3.93 19.49
CA VAL A 223 33.48 4.92 18.61
C VAL A 223 33.28 4.34 17.20
N LEU A 224 34.33 3.76 16.62
CA LEU A 224 34.27 3.15 15.30
C LEU A 224 33.31 1.95 15.27
N ALA A 225 33.36 1.10 16.30
CA ALA A 225 32.46 -0.05 16.43
C ALA A 225 30.99 0.40 16.54
N ALA A 226 30.69 1.45 17.31
CA ALA A 226 29.34 1.98 17.43
C ALA A 226 28.79 2.50 16.10
N ARG A 227 29.62 3.23 15.34
CA ARG A 227 29.25 3.77 14.03
C ARG A 227 29.05 2.65 13.01
N ALA A 228 29.95 1.66 12.99
CA ALA A 228 29.84 0.50 12.12
C ALA A 228 28.59 -0.34 12.44
N ALA A 229 28.30 -0.56 13.72
CA ALA A 229 27.13 -1.32 14.16
C ALA A 229 25.80 -0.60 13.87
N ALA A 230 25.80 0.74 13.84
CA ALA A 230 24.63 1.51 13.48
C ALA A 230 24.36 1.56 11.97
N GLY A 231 25.37 1.36 11.12
CA GLY A 231 25.24 1.44 9.67
C GLY A 231 24.53 2.73 9.24
N ASP A 232 23.27 2.60 8.81
CA ASP A 232 22.36 3.72 8.63
C ASP A 232 21.52 3.96 9.89
N ALA A 233 22.00 4.85 10.76
CA ALA A 233 21.34 5.19 12.01
C ALA A 233 19.91 5.76 11.80
N LEU A 234 19.66 6.50 10.72
CA LEU A 234 18.32 6.98 10.40
C LEU A 234 17.43 5.81 9.97
N GLY A 235 17.98 4.87 9.20
CA GLY A 235 17.30 3.63 8.80
C GLY A 235 16.73 2.88 10.00
N HIS A 236 17.52 2.71 11.06
CA HIS A 236 17.05 2.07 12.30
C HIS A 236 15.93 2.84 13.03
N VAL A 237 15.92 4.17 12.94
CA VAL A 237 14.82 4.98 13.48
C VAL A 237 13.55 4.75 12.66
N LEU A 238 13.65 4.76 11.33
CA LEU A 238 12.52 4.52 10.42
C LEU A 238 11.92 3.13 10.60
N ASP A 239 12.77 2.10 10.71
CA ASP A 239 12.35 0.72 10.93
C ASP A 239 11.58 0.57 12.26
N ALA A 240 12.03 1.26 13.31
CA ALA A 240 11.39 1.23 14.62
C ALA A 240 10.16 2.15 14.76
N ALA A 241 10.05 3.16 13.89
CA ALA A 241 8.92 4.10 13.84
C ALA A 241 7.76 3.57 12.98
N GLY A 242 8.07 2.76 11.96
CA GLY A 242 7.11 2.15 11.06
C GLY A 242 6.73 3.04 9.85
N PRO A 243 5.91 2.50 8.93
CA PRO A 243 5.63 3.11 7.63
C PRO A 243 4.83 4.41 7.75
N PHE A 244 3.86 4.49 8.65
CA PHE A 244 3.04 5.69 8.85
C PHE A 244 3.86 6.88 9.39
N ALA A 245 4.75 6.62 10.35
CA ALA A 245 5.64 7.65 10.87
C ALA A 245 6.66 8.12 9.82
N THR A 246 7.14 7.19 8.97
CA THR A 246 8.01 7.50 7.84
C THR A 246 7.30 8.36 6.79
N LEU A 247 6.06 8.02 6.44
CA LEU A 247 5.25 8.82 5.52
C LEU A 247 5.00 10.23 6.08
N ARG A 248 4.70 10.35 7.38
CA ARG A 248 4.55 11.65 8.03
C ARG A 248 5.84 12.47 7.98
N LEU A 249 7.00 11.84 8.23
CA LEU A 249 8.30 12.52 8.10
C LEU A 249 8.49 13.05 6.68
N LEU A 250 8.18 12.26 5.65
CA LEU A 250 8.29 12.69 4.26
C LEU A 250 7.33 13.84 3.93
N ALA A 251 6.08 13.77 4.41
CA ALA A 251 5.05 14.75 4.10
C ALA A 251 5.20 16.07 4.88
N THR A 252 5.65 16.01 6.14
CA THR A 252 5.67 17.16 7.06
C THR A 252 7.08 17.57 7.48
N GLY A 253 8.09 16.80 7.08
CA GLY A 253 9.47 16.97 7.52
C GLY A 253 9.74 16.49 8.95
N SER A 254 8.75 16.09 9.75
CA SER A 254 8.91 15.81 11.19
C SER A 254 8.24 14.51 11.66
N PHE A 255 8.77 13.94 12.74
CA PHE A 255 8.13 12.82 13.46
C PHE A 255 7.05 13.32 14.42
N ALA A 256 6.12 12.44 14.79
CA ALA A 256 5.23 12.70 15.92
C ALA A 256 6.03 12.72 17.24
N PRO A 257 5.64 13.54 18.25
CA PRO A 257 6.44 13.81 19.44
C PRO A 257 6.93 12.55 20.19
N GLY A 258 6.08 11.53 20.34
CA GLY A 258 6.43 10.31 21.08
C GLY A 258 7.31 9.29 20.33
N VAL A 259 7.52 9.45 19.02
CA VAL A 259 8.24 8.44 18.22
C VAL A 259 9.72 8.40 18.58
N LEU A 260 10.34 9.58 18.72
CA LEU A 260 11.76 9.70 19.03
C LEU A 260 12.04 9.39 20.51
N GLU A 261 11.12 9.75 21.41
CA GLU A 261 11.16 9.36 22.82
C GLU A 261 11.10 7.84 22.99
N ALA A 262 10.15 7.16 22.33
CA ALA A 262 10.08 5.71 22.33
C ALA A 262 11.32 5.05 21.72
N HIS A 263 11.93 5.68 20.71
CA HIS A 263 13.21 5.21 20.16
C HIS A 263 14.36 5.34 21.16
N ALA A 264 14.46 6.47 21.87
CA ALA A 264 15.44 6.67 22.94
C ALA A 264 15.28 5.62 24.06
N ALA A 265 14.05 5.37 24.51
CA ALA A 265 13.76 4.34 25.51
C ALA A 265 14.21 2.94 25.06
N ARG A 266 14.01 2.60 23.78
CA ARG A 266 14.54 1.34 23.21
C ARG A 266 16.07 1.29 23.22
N LEU A 267 16.76 2.40 22.95
CA LEU A 267 18.22 2.44 23.02
C LEU A 267 18.73 2.23 24.45
N ILE A 268 18.01 2.74 25.45
CA ILE A 268 18.31 2.52 26.88
C ILE A 268 18.11 1.05 27.24
N ALA A 269 17.00 0.45 26.81
CA ALA A 269 16.62 -0.92 27.15
C ALA A 269 17.42 -2.00 26.39
N ARG A 270 18.28 -1.64 25.43
CA ARG A 270 19.05 -2.61 24.64
C ARG A 270 20.07 -3.34 25.54
N PRO A 271 19.92 -4.66 25.76
CA PRO A 271 20.89 -5.41 26.53
C PRO A 271 22.22 -5.52 25.78
N ARG A 272 23.32 -5.63 26.53
CA ARG A 272 24.64 -5.88 25.95
C ARG A 272 24.62 -7.20 25.16
N PRO A 273 24.94 -7.24 23.85
CA PRO A 273 25.25 -8.49 23.17
C PRO A 273 26.31 -9.23 23.98
N ARG A 274 25.96 -10.43 24.46
CA ARG A 274 26.92 -11.33 25.11
C ARG A 274 27.94 -11.70 24.05
N LEU A 275 29.16 -11.19 24.18
CA LEU A 275 30.27 -11.62 23.35
C LEU A 275 30.48 -13.12 23.59
N ARG A 276 29.94 -13.96 22.71
CA ARG A 276 30.31 -15.37 22.67
C ARG A 276 31.77 -15.38 22.25
N ARG A 277 32.68 -15.76 23.16
CA ARG A 277 34.11 -15.94 22.92
C ARG A 277 34.32 -17.09 21.92
N THR A 278 33.90 -16.91 20.67
CA THR A 278 34.20 -17.84 19.59
C THR A 278 35.01 -17.08 18.56
N ARG A 279 36.33 -17.28 18.64
CA ARG A 279 37.36 -17.12 17.59
C ARG A 279 37.05 -16.08 16.50
N TRP A 280 37.23 -14.80 16.84
CA TRP A 280 37.55 -13.80 15.82
C TRP A 280 39.07 -13.77 15.66
N ARG A 281 39.61 -14.71 14.88
CA ARG A 281 40.96 -14.58 14.33
C ARG A 281 40.82 -14.23 12.85
N LEU A 282 41.48 -13.12 12.49
CA LEU A 282 42.01 -12.83 11.15
C LEU A 282 40.98 -12.58 10.05
N SER A 283 40.51 -11.33 9.90
CA SER A 283 40.26 -10.81 8.54
C SER A 283 40.19 -9.28 8.40
N PHE A 284 40.42 -8.49 9.45
CA PHE A 284 40.08 -7.06 9.41
C PHE A 284 41.25 -6.06 9.54
N TRP A 285 42.50 -6.50 9.37
CA TRP A 285 43.62 -5.57 9.58
C TRP A 285 44.42 -5.28 8.30
N PRO A 286 44.45 -4.02 7.80
CA PRO A 286 45.36 -3.62 6.73
C PRO A 286 46.82 -3.65 7.21
N PRO A 287 47.82 -3.78 6.32
CA PRO A 287 49.22 -3.92 6.73
C PRO A 287 49.69 -2.65 7.47
N GLY A 288 49.91 -2.75 8.78
CA GLY A 288 50.54 -1.67 9.55
C GLY A 288 50.13 -1.52 11.02
N CYS A 289 48.95 -1.99 11.46
CA CYS A 289 48.66 -2.02 12.89
C CYS A 289 48.59 -3.45 13.42
N ARG A 290 49.35 -3.73 14.48
CA ARG A 290 49.21 -4.94 15.27
C ARG A 290 48.29 -4.62 16.44
N PRO A 291 47.36 -5.50 16.81
CA PRO A 291 46.64 -5.33 18.07
C PRO A 291 47.64 -5.44 19.22
N ALA A 292 47.68 -4.45 20.10
CA ALA A 292 48.26 -4.62 21.42
C ALA A 292 47.47 -5.72 22.16
N PRO A 293 48.14 -6.65 22.87
CA PRO A 293 47.44 -7.70 23.61
C PRO A 293 46.53 -7.06 24.66
N MET A 294 45.22 -7.31 24.57
CA MET A 294 44.30 -6.93 25.65
C MET A 294 44.75 -7.62 26.95
N PRO A 295 44.93 -6.90 28.06
CA PRO A 295 45.20 -7.53 29.34
C PRO A 295 44.02 -8.44 29.70
N ALA A 296 44.33 -9.70 29.97
CA ALA A 296 43.35 -10.67 30.44
C ALA A 296 42.76 -10.15 31.76
N THR A 297 41.47 -9.81 31.75
CA THR A 297 40.72 -9.64 32.99
C THR A 297 40.62 -11.00 33.67
N SER A 298 41.46 -11.22 34.68
CA SER A 298 41.20 -12.22 35.71
C SER A 298 39.88 -11.84 36.38
N THR A 299 38.93 -12.77 36.33
CA THR A 299 37.70 -12.66 37.12
C THR A 299 37.98 -13.39 38.44
N PRO A 300 37.60 -12.85 39.61
CA PRO A 300 37.57 -13.62 40.84
C PRO A 300 36.52 -14.73 40.78
#